data_AF-A0AAW9BQL8-F1
#
_entry.id   AF-A0AAW9BQL8-F1
#
_cell.length_a   1.000
_cell.length_b   1.000
_cell.length_c   1.000
_cell.angle_alpha   90.00
_cell.angle_beta   90.00
_cell.angle_gamma   90.00
#
_symmetry.space_group_name_H-M   'P 1'
#
loop_
_entity.id
_entity.type
_entity.pdbx_description
1 polymer ?
#
loop_
_entity_poly.entity_id
_entity_poly.type
_entity_poly.pdbx_seq_one_letter_code
_entity_poly.pdbx_strand_id
1 'polypeptide(L)'
;YEHLEHEVKASVEDVDRAIFGEDSTTHAVICYVNEEPIGFAVYFFNYSTWLGKNGLYLEDLYVSSEYRNVGAGKALLKHLANIAVDRGCGRFEWAVLDWNQPAIDFYQSIGAEPQDEWKIYRLAGDALQRFAKG
;
A
#
# COMPACT_ATOMS: atom_id res chain seq x y z
N TYR A 1 -2.33 11.89 10.15
CA TYR A 1 -1.97 12.22 8.75
C TYR A 1 -3.22 12.15 7.91
N GLU A 2 -3.99 11.06 7.95
CA GLU A 2 -5.23 10.95 7.15
C GLU A 2 -6.52 11.36 7.88
N HIS A 3 -6.49 11.49 9.22
CA HIS A 3 -7.69 11.77 10.04
C HIS A 3 -8.81 10.71 9.88
N LEU A 4 -8.47 9.53 9.35
CA LEU A 4 -9.37 8.39 9.12
C LEU A 4 -9.29 7.33 10.23
N GLU A 5 -8.77 7.67 11.41
CA GLU A 5 -8.63 6.74 12.54
C GLU A 5 -9.96 6.07 12.92
N HIS A 6 -11.08 6.77 12.72
CA HIS A 6 -12.43 6.27 12.96
C HIS A 6 -12.88 5.16 11.98
N GLU A 7 -12.20 4.99 10.85
CA GLU A 7 -12.45 3.91 9.90
C GLU A 7 -11.77 2.59 10.32
N VAL A 8 -10.81 2.64 11.26
CA VAL A 8 -10.10 1.46 11.74
C VAL A 8 -11.02 0.64 12.64
N LYS A 9 -11.54 -0.46 12.09
CA LYS A 9 -12.34 -1.47 12.81
C LYS A 9 -11.55 -2.74 13.14
N ALA A 10 -10.36 -2.89 12.57
CA ALA A 10 -9.53 -4.09 12.69
C ALA A 10 -8.94 -4.21 14.10
N SER A 11 -8.95 -5.43 14.64
CA SER A 11 -8.21 -5.80 15.85
C SER A 11 -6.77 -6.23 15.52
N VAL A 12 -5.93 -6.40 16.54
CA VAL A 12 -4.57 -6.95 16.37
C VAL A 12 -4.63 -8.38 15.84
N GLU A 13 -5.59 -9.16 16.34
CA GLU A 13 -5.83 -10.54 15.92
C GLU A 13 -6.29 -10.63 14.46
N ASP A 14 -7.05 -9.63 13.98
CA ASP A 14 -7.43 -9.54 12.58
C ASP A 14 -6.22 -9.30 11.68
N VAL A 15 -5.32 -8.39 12.09
CA VAL A 15 -4.07 -8.09 11.37
C VAL A 15 -3.16 -9.32 11.35
N ASP A 16 -2.99 -9.97 12.50
CA ASP A 16 -2.13 -11.15 12.61
C ASP A 16 -2.58 -12.28 11.67
N ARG A 17 -3.88 -12.61 11.74
CA ARG A 17 -4.49 -13.62 10.87
C ARG A 17 -4.41 -13.25 9.40
N ALA A 18 -4.66 -11.98 9.05
CA ALA A 18 -4.75 -11.56 7.64
C ALA A 18 -3.37 -11.42 6.97
N ILE A 19 -2.36 -10.92 7.68
CA ILE A 19 -1.03 -10.66 7.11
C ILE A 19 -0.08 -11.86 7.29
N PHE A 20 -0.17 -12.58 8.42
CA PHE A 20 0.78 -13.65 8.75
C PHE A 20 0.16 -15.06 8.70
N GLY A 21 -1.10 -15.19 8.28
CA GLY A 21 -1.74 -16.48 8.03
C GLY A 21 -1.07 -17.26 6.88
N GLU A 22 -1.16 -18.59 6.92
CA GLU A 22 -0.50 -19.51 5.98
C GLU A 22 -0.81 -19.21 4.50
N ASP A 23 -2.07 -18.85 4.21
CA ASP A 23 -2.54 -18.52 2.85
C ASP A 23 -2.56 -17.01 2.56
N SER A 24 -1.83 -16.19 3.33
CA SER A 24 -1.86 -14.74 3.12
C SER A 24 -1.29 -14.37 1.75
N THR A 25 -2.06 -13.57 1.03
CA THR A 25 -1.61 -12.87 -0.20
C THR A 25 -1.07 -11.48 0.09
N THR A 26 -1.07 -11.09 1.37
CA THR A 26 -0.63 -9.79 1.87
C THR A 26 0.74 -9.93 2.50
N HIS A 27 1.57 -8.92 2.32
CA HIS A 27 2.92 -8.88 2.83
C HIS A 27 3.16 -7.57 3.56
N ALA A 28 4.04 -7.61 4.56
CA ALA A 28 4.45 -6.42 5.29
C ALA A 28 5.97 -6.37 5.45
N VAL A 29 6.51 -5.15 5.46
CA VAL A 29 7.92 -4.88 5.81
C VAL A 29 7.99 -3.79 6.85
N ILE A 30 8.93 -3.91 7.79
CA ILE A 30 9.18 -2.92 8.84
C ILE A 30 10.52 -2.22 8.56
N CYS A 31 10.52 -0.89 8.67
CA CYS A 31 11.71 -0.07 8.58
C CYS A 31 12.28 0.17 9.98
N TYR A 32 13.57 -0.09 10.15
CA TYR A 32 14.27 0.08 11.42
C TYR A 32 15.38 1.13 11.34
N VAL A 33 15.58 1.87 12.43
CA VAL A 33 16.79 2.67 12.69
C VAL A 33 17.29 2.27 14.08
N ASN A 34 18.54 1.81 14.17
CA ASN A 34 19.13 1.34 15.45
C ASN A 34 18.22 0.34 16.20
N GLU A 35 17.66 -0.64 15.50
CA GLU A 35 16.71 -1.65 16.02
C GLU A 35 15.33 -1.11 16.46
N GLU A 36 15.09 0.19 16.36
CA GLU A 36 13.77 0.80 16.62
C GLU A 36 12.91 0.76 15.36
N PRO A 37 11.66 0.22 15.41
CA PRO A 37 10.75 0.25 14.28
C PRO A 37 10.20 1.67 14.07
N ILE A 38 10.52 2.28 12.94
CA ILE A 38 10.18 3.68 12.63
C ILE A 38 9.11 3.83 11.54
N GLY A 39 8.72 2.74 10.91
CA GLY A 39 7.76 2.76 9.82
C GLY A 39 7.50 1.38 9.24
N PHE A 40 6.51 1.28 8.36
CA PHE A 40 6.16 0.03 7.70
C PHE A 40 5.60 0.28 6.30
N ALA A 41 5.53 -0.80 5.51
CA ALA A 41 4.70 -0.84 4.32
C ALA A 41 3.93 -2.16 4.25
N VAL A 42 2.66 -2.10 3.84
CA VAL A 42 1.80 -3.28 3.54
C VAL A 42 1.52 -3.30 2.05
N TYR A 43 1.70 -4.47 1.43
CA TYR A 43 1.56 -4.62 -0.02
C TYR A 43 1.05 -6.00 -0.40
N PHE A 44 0.60 -6.14 -1.64
CA PHE A 44 0.19 -7.41 -2.23
C PHE A 44 0.49 -7.40 -3.74
N PHE A 45 0.35 -8.55 -4.40
CA PHE A 45 0.53 -8.66 -5.85
C PHE A 45 -0.80 -8.58 -6.59
N ASN A 46 -0.88 -7.71 -7.60
CA ASN A 46 -2.01 -7.61 -8.52
C ASN A 46 -1.62 -8.16 -9.91
N TYR A 47 -2.54 -8.10 -10.88
CA TYR A 47 -2.28 -8.59 -12.24
C TYR A 47 -2.73 -7.58 -13.30
N SER A 48 -1.89 -7.41 -14.32
CA SER A 48 -2.23 -6.66 -15.53
C SER A 48 -2.58 -7.62 -16.66
N THR A 49 -3.83 -7.62 -17.09
CA THR A 49 -4.25 -8.36 -18.30
C THR A 49 -3.65 -7.76 -19.57
N TRP A 50 -3.30 -6.47 -19.56
CA TRP A 50 -2.69 -5.80 -20.71
C TRP A 50 -1.21 -6.13 -20.86
N LEU A 51 -0.47 -6.26 -19.75
CA LEU A 51 0.95 -6.61 -19.78
C LEU A 51 1.18 -8.13 -19.71
N GLY A 52 0.17 -8.90 -19.33
CA GLY A 52 0.33 -10.34 -19.06
C GLY A 52 1.29 -10.61 -17.89
N LYS A 53 1.36 -9.69 -16.92
CA LYS A 53 2.32 -9.72 -15.81
C LYS A 53 1.65 -9.35 -14.50
N ASN A 54 2.18 -9.92 -13.41
CA ASN A 54 1.87 -9.42 -12.07
C ASN A 54 2.33 -7.95 -11.93
N GLY A 55 1.73 -7.24 -11.00
CA GLY A 55 2.21 -5.97 -10.46
C GLY A 55 2.34 -6.07 -8.94
N LEU A 56 2.94 -5.05 -8.33
CA LEU A 56 2.95 -4.87 -6.89
C LEU A 56 2.04 -3.69 -6.56
N TYR A 57 1.12 -3.88 -5.63
CA TYR A 57 0.26 -2.82 -5.11
C TYR A 57 0.62 -2.53 -3.65
N LEU A 58 0.97 -1.29 -3.36
CA LEU A 58 1.21 -0.80 -2.00
C LEU A 58 -0.10 -0.28 -1.43
N GLU A 59 -0.57 -0.94 -0.38
CA GLU A 59 -1.77 -0.55 0.36
C GLU A 59 -1.48 0.61 1.31
N ASP A 60 -0.52 0.40 2.22
CA ASP A 60 -0.17 1.38 3.26
C ASP A 60 1.33 1.64 3.30
N LEU A 61 1.70 2.91 3.42
CA LEU A 61 3.06 3.36 3.71
C LEU A 61 3.04 4.35 4.86
N TYR A 62 3.74 4.03 5.94
CA TYR A 62 3.81 4.91 7.10
C TYR A 62 5.23 5.04 7.66
N VAL A 63 5.58 6.26 8.05
CA VAL A 63 6.79 6.58 8.82
C VAL A 63 6.40 7.48 9.99
N SER A 64 6.84 7.10 11.19
CA SER A 64 6.67 7.85 12.43
C SER A 64 7.13 9.30 12.26
N SER A 65 6.38 10.24 12.84
CA SER A 65 6.59 11.68 12.64
C SER A 65 8.00 12.16 13.00
N GLU A 66 8.60 11.57 14.03
CA GLU A 66 9.95 11.91 14.52
C GLU A 66 11.06 11.50 13.53
N TYR A 67 10.78 10.52 12.67
CA TYR A 67 11.72 9.98 11.68
C TYR A 67 11.38 10.41 10.25
N ARG A 68 10.58 11.47 10.08
CA ARG A 68 10.32 12.04 8.75
C ARG A 68 11.53 12.80 8.24
N ASN A 69 11.64 12.93 6.92
CA ASN A 69 12.73 13.60 6.21
C ASN A 69 14.13 12.96 6.36
N VAL A 70 14.25 11.80 7.02
CA VAL A 70 15.50 11.01 7.06
C VAL A 70 15.66 10.06 5.87
N GLY A 71 14.70 10.07 4.93
CA GLY A 71 14.70 9.22 3.75
C GLY A 71 14.03 7.85 3.92
N ALA A 72 13.45 7.55 5.08
CA ALA A 72 12.83 6.24 5.37
C ALA A 72 11.70 5.85 4.39
N GLY A 73 10.79 6.78 4.07
CA GLY A 73 9.71 6.51 3.10
C GLY A 73 10.24 6.19 1.70
N LYS A 74 11.28 6.90 1.26
CA LYS A 74 11.97 6.61 -0.01
C LYS A 74 12.68 5.26 0.03
N ALA A 75 13.27 4.88 1.16
CA ALA A 75 13.92 3.58 1.33
C ALA A 75 12.90 2.44 1.25
N LEU A 76 11.72 2.58 1.89
CA LEU A 76 10.62 1.62 1.81
C LEU A 76 10.12 1.47 0.36
N LEU A 77 9.82 2.58 -0.34
CA LEU A 77 9.39 2.52 -1.74
C LEU A 77 10.44 1.88 -2.65
N LYS A 78 11.74 2.20 -2.45
CA LYS A 78 12.82 1.59 -3.23
C LYS A 78 12.93 0.09 -2.95
N HIS A 79 12.75 -0.33 -1.70
CA HIS A 79 12.75 -1.74 -1.33
C HIS A 79 11.61 -2.50 -2.04
N LEU A 80 10.39 -1.96 -2.03
CA LEU A 80 9.25 -2.57 -2.74
C LEU A 80 9.43 -2.56 -4.26
N ALA A 81 10.00 -1.49 -4.83
CA ALA A 81 10.32 -1.43 -6.25
C ALA A 81 11.32 -2.52 -6.66
N ASN A 82 12.34 -2.79 -5.83
CA ASN A 82 13.27 -3.90 -6.07
C ASN A 82 12.55 -5.26 -6.03
N ILE A 83 11.65 -5.49 -5.06
CA ILE A 83 10.83 -6.71 -5.01
C ILE A 83 10.00 -6.85 -6.30
N ALA A 84 9.37 -5.78 -6.76
CA ALA A 84 8.60 -5.79 -8.00
C ALA A 84 9.49 -6.18 -9.20
N VAL A 85 10.67 -5.57 -9.33
CA VAL A 85 11.62 -5.89 -10.41
C VAL A 85 12.09 -7.34 -10.33
N ASP A 86 12.51 -7.82 -9.16
CA ASP A 86 13.01 -9.18 -8.95
C ASP A 86 11.95 -10.25 -9.22
N ARG A 87 10.66 -9.93 -8.95
CA ARG A 87 9.51 -10.79 -9.24
C ARG A 87 8.99 -10.66 -10.68
N GLY A 88 9.64 -9.85 -11.52
CA GLY A 88 9.23 -9.62 -12.91
C GLY A 88 7.91 -8.88 -13.06
N CYS A 89 7.50 -8.12 -12.05
CA CYS A 89 6.30 -7.30 -12.08
C CYS A 89 6.40 -6.22 -13.16
N GLY A 90 5.29 -5.97 -13.86
CA GLY A 90 5.21 -4.93 -14.88
C GLY A 90 4.94 -3.53 -14.32
N ARG A 91 4.39 -3.43 -13.11
CA ARG A 91 3.95 -2.18 -12.48
C ARG A 91 4.14 -2.21 -10.97
N PHE A 92 4.29 -1.02 -10.39
CA PHE A 92 4.22 -0.75 -8.96
C PHE A 92 3.26 0.42 -8.74
N GLU A 93 2.15 0.17 -8.04
CA GLU A 93 1.00 1.09 -7.94
C GLU A 93 0.59 1.30 -6.48
N TRP A 94 0.00 2.47 -6.18
CA TRP A 94 -0.61 2.80 -4.89
C TRP A 94 -1.65 3.90 -5.07
N ALA A 95 -2.51 4.08 -4.06
CA ALA A 95 -3.43 5.20 -3.99
C ALA A 95 -2.87 6.31 -3.09
N VAL A 96 -3.31 7.54 -3.32
CA VAL A 96 -3.04 8.69 -2.45
C VAL A 96 -4.31 9.53 -2.38
N LEU A 97 -4.60 10.09 -1.20
CA LEU A 97 -5.71 11.03 -1.03
C LEU A 97 -5.40 12.31 -1.82
N ASP A 98 -6.36 12.78 -2.61
CA ASP A 98 -6.22 13.91 -3.54
C ASP A 98 -5.74 15.21 -2.88
N TRP A 99 -6.11 15.42 -1.62
CA TRP A 99 -5.70 16.59 -0.84
C TRP A 99 -4.28 16.50 -0.27
N ASN A 100 -3.63 15.33 -0.34
CA ASN A 100 -2.32 15.10 0.25
C ASN A 100 -1.17 15.53 -0.67
N GLN A 101 -1.13 16.84 -0.99
CA GLN A 101 -0.14 17.42 -1.89
C GLN A 101 1.33 17.07 -1.55
N PRO A 102 1.77 17.06 -0.28
CA PRO A 102 3.16 16.69 0.04
C PRO A 102 3.52 15.26 -0.38
N ALA A 103 2.59 14.31 -0.28
CA ALA A 103 2.81 12.95 -0.76
C ALA A 103 2.80 12.89 -2.29
N ILE A 104 1.86 13.59 -2.94
CA ILE A 104 1.77 13.68 -4.40
C ILE A 104 3.07 14.23 -5.00
N ASP A 105 3.57 15.35 -4.48
CA ASP A 105 4.83 15.97 -4.93
C ASP A 105 6.02 15.01 -4.78
N PHE A 106 6.06 14.27 -3.67
CA PHE A 106 7.09 13.26 -3.44
C PHE A 106 6.99 12.11 -4.46
N TYR A 107 5.81 11.58 -4.74
CA TYR A 107 5.61 10.51 -5.71
C TYR A 107 5.98 10.95 -7.13
N GLN A 108 5.61 12.16 -7.53
CA GLN A 108 6.00 12.74 -8.82
C GLN A 108 7.52 12.94 -8.90
N SER A 109 8.17 13.35 -7.81
CA SER A 109 9.63 13.53 -7.75
C SER A 109 10.43 12.23 -7.99
N ILE A 110 9.82 11.05 -7.81
CA ILE A 110 10.44 9.75 -8.08
C ILE A 110 9.95 9.12 -9.40
N GLY A 111 9.19 9.87 -10.21
CA GLY A 111 8.72 9.45 -11.53
C GLY A 111 7.40 8.67 -11.53
N ALA A 112 6.63 8.67 -10.44
CA ALA A 112 5.29 8.12 -10.44
C ALA A 112 4.30 9.10 -11.11
N GLU A 113 3.37 8.57 -11.90
CA GLU A 113 2.37 9.36 -12.64
C GLU A 113 0.95 8.96 -12.20
N PRO A 114 0.03 9.94 -12.02
CA PRO A 114 -1.35 9.63 -11.68
C PRO A 114 -2.07 8.90 -12.82
N GLN A 115 -3.00 8.03 -12.47
CA GLN A 115 -3.81 7.26 -13.42
C GLN A 115 -5.23 7.82 -13.48
N ASP A 116 -5.37 9.09 -13.87
CA ASP A 116 -6.60 9.89 -13.74
C ASP A 116 -7.78 9.40 -14.61
N GLU A 117 -7.52 8.56 -15.60
CA GLU A 117 -8.57 7.96 -16.44
C GLU A 117 -9.37 6.88 -15.70
N TRP A 118 -8.86 6.38 -14.58
CA TRP A 118 -9.45 5.28 -13.82
C TRP A 118 -10.15 5.77 -12.56
N LYS A 119 -11.39 5.32 -12.38
CA LYS A 119 -12.13 5.54 -11.14
C LYS A 119 -12.18 4.25 -10.34
N ILE A 120 -11.77 4.32 -9.08
CA ILE A 120 -11.94 3.21 -8.13
C ILE A 120 -13.41 3.19 -7.70
N TYR A 121 -14.13 2.12 -8.04
CA TYR A 121 -15.46 1.84 -7.51
C TYR A 121 -15.35 0.83 -6.37
N ARG A 122 -16.04 1.09 -5.25
CA ARG A 122 -16.04 0.22 -4.08
C ARG A 122 -17.46 -0.24 -3.77
N LEU A 123 -17.65 -1.55 -3.71
CA LEU A 123 -18.85 -2.21 -3.18
C LEU A 123 -18.48 -2.89 -1.87
N ALA A 124 -19.02 -2.41 -0.74
CA ALA A 124 -18.63 -2.85 0.59
C ALA A 124 -19.84 -2.98 1.54
N GLY A 125 -19.61 -3.62 2.70
CA GLY A 125 -20.62 -3.78 3.75
C GLY A 125 -21.90 -4.48 3.26
N ASP A 126 -23.05 -3.99 3.72
CA ASP A 126 -24.34 -4.58 3.38
C ASP A 126 -24.64 -4.57 1.88
N ALA A 127 -24.13 -3.59 1.14
CA ALA A 127 -24.32 -3.52 -0.31
C ALA A 127 -23.64 -4.70 -1.02
N LEU A 128 -22.41 -5.05 -0.61
CA LEU A 128 -21.71 -6.24 -1.08
C LEU A 128 -22.47 -7.51 -0.71
N GLN A 129 -22.90 -7.61 0.55
CA GLN A 129 -23.63 -8.79 1.05
C GLN A 129 -24.96 -9.00 0.33
N ARG A 130 -25.69 -7.93 0.00
CA ARG A 130 -26.93 -8.01 -0.79
C ARG A 130 -26.63 -8.45 -2.22
N PHE A 131 -25.68 -7.80 -2.89
CA PHE A 131 -25.32 -8.14 -4.27
C PHE A 131 -24.88 -9.61 -4.42
N ALA A 132 -24.13 -10.13 -3.44
CA ALA A 132 -23.69 -11.52 -3.45
C ALA A 132 -24.83 -12.55 -3.33
N LYS A 133 -25.99 -12.15 -2.77
CA LYS A 133 -27.13 -13.04 -2.52
C LYS A 133 -28.16 -13.05 -3.66
N GLY A 134 -28.07 -12.12 -4.62
CA GLY A 134 -29.05 -11.95 -5.71
C GLY A 134 -30.17 -10.99 -5.32
#